data_AF-A0A2Z2KBS4-F1
#
_entry.id   AF-A0A2Z2KBS4-F1
#
_cell.length_a   1.000
_cell.length_b   1.000
_cell.length_c   1.000
_cell.angle_alpha   90.00
_cell.angle_beta   90.00
_cell.angle_gamma   90.00
#
_symmetry.space_group_name_H-M   'P 1'
#
loop_
_entity.id
_entity.type
_entity.pdbx_description
1 polymer ?
#
loop_
_entity_poly.entity_id
_entity_poly.type
_entity_poly.pdbx_seq_one_letter_code
_entity_poly.pdbx_strand_id
1 'polypeptide(L)' 'MCSIFKVSRSGYYNWRNSTASPQSVRKALLLQRITYHFNDNQGRIGSPTVTILLRQEGHKGSERTVGKYMRELGLRYGRG' A
#
# COMPACT_ATOMS: atom_id res chain seq x y z
N MET A 1 14.57 18.27 -12.83
CA MET A 1 15.10 17.33 -11.82
C MET A 1 13.93 16.63 -11.15
N CYS A 2 13.46 15.52 -11.74
CA CYS A 2 12.28 14.79 -11.27
C CYS A 2 12.69 13.76 -10.22
N SER A 3 12.71 14.18 -8.96
CA SER A 3 13.08 13.36 -7.80
C SER A 3 11.88 12.59 -7.22
N ILE A 4 11.09 11.89 -8.04
CA ILE A 4 9.78 11.37 -7.59
C ILE A 4 9.77 9.85 -7.30
N PHE A 5 10.70 9.05 -7.81
CA PHE A 5 10.65 7.60 -7.59
C PHE A 5 11.71 7.11 -6.60
N LYS A 6 11.59 7.48 -5.32
CA LYS A 6 12.32 6.82 -4.22
C LYS A 6 11.51 5.66 -3.61
N VAL A 7 10.96 4.78 -4.47
CA VAL A 7 10.33 3.53 -4.04
C VAL A 7 11.32 2.67 -3.26
N SER A 8 11.20 2.65 -1.94
CA SER A 8 11.98 1.79 -1.06
C SER A 8 11.65 0.34 -1.38
N ARG A 9 12.63 -0.35 -1.95
CA ARG A 9 12.57 -1.71 -2.49
C ARG A 9 12.14 -2.79 -1.49
N SER A 10 12.21 -2.54 -0.18
CA SER A 10 12.01 -3.55 0.87
C SER A 10 10.57 -4.09 0.97
N GLY A 11 9.54 -3.25 0.77
CA GLY A 11 8.15 -3.71 0.76
C GLY A 11 7.75 -4.46 -0.53
N TYR A 12 8.41 -4.11 -1.65
CA TYR A 12 8.12 -4.66 -2.98
C TYR A 12 8.54 -6.12 -3.14
N TYR A 13 9.50 -6.63 -2.35
CA TYR A 13 9.98 -8.02 -2.51
C TYR A 13 9.28 -9.03 -1.59
N ASN A 14 8.65 -8.60 -0.49
CA ASN A 14 8.04 -9.54 0.47
C ASN A 14 6.72 -10.17 -0.02
N TRP A 15 5.96 -9.48 -0.87
CA TRP A 15 4.66 -10.01 -1.36
C TRP A 15 4.82 -11.07 -2.48
N ARG A 16 6.00 -11.18 -3.09
CA ARG A 16 6.23 -12.04 -4.25
C ARG A 16 6.33 -13.54 -3.90
N ASN A 17 6.48 -13.90 -2.62
CA ASN A 17 6.70 -15.28 -2.17
C ASN A 17 5.46 -16.04 -1.67
N SER A 18 4.25 -15.46 -1.69
CA SER A 18 3.04 -16.16 -1.21
C SER A 18 2.28 -16.86 -2.33
N THR A 19 2.11 -18.18 -2.18
CA THR A 19 1.43 -19.13 -3.08
C THR A 19 0.12 -18.58 -3.67
N ALA A 20 0.01 -18.59 -5.00
CA ALA A 20 -0.96 -17.78 -5.75
C ALA A 20 -2.37 -18.41 -5.85
N SER A 21 -3.23 -18.10 -4.87
CA SER A 21 -4.70 -18.20 -5.01
C SER A 21 -5.25 -16.93 -5.66
N PRO A 22 -6.37 -16.95 -6.42
CA PRO A 22 -6.97 -15.75 -7.03
C PRO A 22 -7.22 -14.60 -6.04
N GLN A 23 -7.54 -14.95 -4.80
CA GLN A 23 -7.73 -14.01 -3.70
C GLN A 23 -6.40 -13.40 -3.22
N SER A 24 -5.32 -14.18 -3.28
CA SER A 24 -3.96 -13.75 -2.96
C SER A 24 -3.44 -12.75 -4.00
N VAL A 25 -3.72 -12.98 -5.29
CA VAL A 25 -3.38 -12.03 -6.37
C VAL A 25 -4.07 -10.68 -6.18
N ARG A 26 -5.37 -10.71 -5.86
CA ARG A 26 -6.13 -9.47 -5.61
C ARG A 26 -5.63 -8.72 -4.37
N LYS A 27 -5.28 -9.46 -3.31
CA LYS A 27 -4.61 -8.91 -2.11
C LYS A 27 -3.25 -8.31 -2.46
N ALA A 28 -2.44 -9.00 -3.24
CA ALA A 28 -1.12 -8.54 -3.67
C ALA A 28 -1.18 -7.23 -4.47
N LEU A 29 -2.11 -7.12 -5.42
CA LEU A 29 -2.34 -5.88 -6.17
C LEU A 29 -2.69 -4.71 -5.26
N LEU A 30 -3.59 -4.92 -4.30
CA LEU A 30 -3.96 -3.91 -3.30
C LEU A 30 -2.77 -3.51 -2.43
N LEU A 31 -2.01 -4.48 -1.91
CA LEU A 31 -0.80 -4.22 -1.11
C LEU A 31 0.25 -3.42 -1.88
N GLN A 32 0.46 -3.77 -3.16
CA GLN A 32 1.40 -3.08 -4.03
C GLN A 32 0.98 -1.61 -4.22
N ARG A 33 -0.31 -1.35 -4.45
CA ARG A 33 -0.83 0.01 -4.65
C ARG A 33 -0.78 0.84 -3.36
N ILE A 34 -1.13 0.24 -2.23
CA ILE A 34 -1.00 0.87 -0.89
C ILE A 34 0.45 1.29 -0.64
N THR A 35 1.39 0.37 -0.87
CA THR A 35 2.83 0.64 -0.66
C THR A 35 3.34 1.72 -1.61
N TYR A 36 2.90 1.70 -2.87
CA TYR A 36 3.26 2.71 -3.87
C TYR A 36 2.85 4.11 -3.40
N HIS A 37 1.57 4.32 -3.09
CA HIS A 37 1.06 5.63 -2.63
C HIS A 37 1.72 6.08 -1.33
N PHE A 38 1.90 5.15 -0.37
CA PHE A 38 2.55 5.46 0.91
C PHE A 38 3.98 5.93 0.71
N ASN A 39 4.75 5.26 -0.16
CA ASN A 39 6.14 5.61 -0.39
C ASN A 39 6.31 6.88 -1.25
N ASP A 40 5.46 7.05 -2.27
CA ASP A 40 5.37 8.27 -3.09
C ASP A 40 5.19 9.52 -2.21
N ASN A 41 4.38 9.38 -1.16
CA ASN A 41 4.13 10.42 -0.17
C ASN A 41 5.12 10.39 1.03
N GLN A 42 6.25 9.69 0.92
CA GLN A 42 7.30 9.59 1.95
C GLN A 42 6.80 9.13 3.33
N GLY A 43 5.74 8.32 3.37
CA GLY A 43 5.12 7.85 4.60
C GLY A 43 4.33 8.90 5.38
N ARG A 44 3.99 10.03 4.76
CA ARG A 44 3.19 11.12 5.37
C ARG A 44 1.69 10.91 5.26
N ILE A 45 1.24 9.84 4.61
CA ILE A 45 -0.17 9.55 4.42
C ILE A 45 -0.58 8.28 5.16
N GLY A 46 -1.74 8.33 5.78
CA GLY A 46 -2.31 7.20 6.52
C GLY A 46 -3.30 6.38 5.69
N SER A 47 -3.87 5.35 6.34
CA SER A 47 -4.94 4.50 5.80
C SER A 47 -6.11 5.29 5.17
N PRO A 48 -6.60 6.41 5.75
CA PRO A 48 -7.71 7.16 5.18
C PRO A 48 -7.35 7.76 3.81
N THR A 49 -6.20 8.43 3.73
CA THR A 49 -5.72 9.07 2.50
C THR A 49 -5.41 8.05 1.41
N VAL A 50 -4.74 6.94 1.77
CA VAL A 50 -4.47 5.84 0.84
C VAL A 50 -5.77 5.24 0.31
N THR A 51 -6.81 5.11 1.15
CA THR A 51 -8.12 4.62 0.75
C THR A 51 -8.80 5.55 -0.27
N ILE A 52 -8.66 6.87 -0.11
CA ILE A 52 -9.19 7.85 -1.06
C ILE A 52 -8.47 7.70 -2.42
N LEU A 53 -7.14 7.60 -2.41
CA LEU A 53 -6.34 7.40 -3.64
C LEU A 53 -6.71 6.10 -4.36
N LEU A 54 -6.85 4.99 -3.63
CA LEU A 54 -7.31 3.72 -4.18
C LEU A 54 -8.71 3.85 -4.82
N ARG A 55 -9.64 4.56 -4.19
CA ARG A 55 -10.98 4.77 -4.74
C ARG A 55 -10.95 5.62 -6.01
N GLN A 56 -10.10 6.64 -6.07
CA GLN A 56 -9.90 7.46 -7.27
C GLN A 56 -9.36 6.63 -8.44
N GLU A 57 -8.51 5.64 -8.17
CA GLU A 57 -8.03 4.68 -9.16
C GLU A 57 -9.06 3.58 -9.53
N GLY A 58 -10.25 3.60 -8.93
CA GLY A 58 -11.29 2.60 -9.16
C GLY A 58 -11.11 1.30 -8.35
N HIS A 59 -10.15 1.26 -7.43
CA HIS A 59 -9.97 0.13 -6.53
C HIS A 59 -11.00 0.16 -5.38
N LYS A 60 -11.78 -0.92 -5.25
CA LYS A 60 -12.71 -1.11 -4.14
C LYS A 60 -11.96 -1.67 -2.92
N GLY A 61 -11.56 -0.77 -2.02
CA GLY A 61 -10.99 -1.08 -0.72
C GLY A 61 -11.69 -0.31 0.39
N SER A 62 -11.98 -0.96 1.52
CA SER A 62 -12.44 -0.28 2.73
C SER A 62 -11.24 0.23 3.53
N GLU A 63 -11.40 1.33 4.26
CA GLU A 63 -10.34 1.86 5.13
C GLU A 63 -9.87 0.80 6.14
N ARG A 64 -10.78 -0.02 6.66
CA ARG A 64 -10.46 -1.13 7.57
C ARG A 64 -9.54 -2.16 6.91
N THR A 65 -9.79 -2.50 5.65
CA THR A 65 -8.96 -3.42 4.86
C THR A 65 -7.59 -2.82 4.59
N VAL A 66 -7.55 -1.55 4.16
CA VAL A 66 -6.30 -0.82 3.88
C VAL A 66 -5.47 -0.71 5.16
N GLY A 67 -6.07 -0.35 6.29
CA GLY A 67 -5.40 -0.24 7.58
C GLY A 67 -4.84 -1.58 8.08
N LYS A 68 -5.58 -2.68 7.87
CA LYS A 68 -5.07 -4.03 8.15
C LYS A 68 -3.81 -4.34 7.33
N TYR A 69 -3.85 -4.05 6.03
CA TYR A 69 -2.74 -4.27 5.11
C TYR A 69 -1.53 -3.36 5.39
N MET A 70 -1.75 -2.09 5.71
CA MET A 70 -0.68 -1.18 6.15
C MET A 70 -0.02 -1.70 7.43
N ARG A 71 -0.80 -2.21 8.38
CA ARG A 71 -0.27 -2.84 9.61
C ARG A 71 0.49 -4.13 9.33
N GLU A 72 0.00 -4.99 8.42
CA GLU A 72 0.74 -6.19 7.97
C GLU A 72 2.07 -5.83 7.30
N LEU A 73 2.12 -4.72 6.55
CA LEU A 73 3.33 -4.23 5.89
C LEU A 73 4.27 -3.44 6.84
N GLY A 74 3.90 -3.25 8.10
CA GLY A 74 4.66 -2.41 9.04
C GLY A 74 4.65 -0.92 8.70
N LEU A 75 3.77 -0.48 7.80
CA LEU A 75 3.58 0.93 7.44
C LEU A 75 2.82 1.62 8.57
N ARG A 76 3.57 2.11 9.55
CA ARG A 76 3.04 2.93 10.64
C ARG A 76 3.07 4.40 10.22
N TYR A 77 1.88 4.97 10.01
CA TYR A 77 1.72 6.41 10.08
C TYR A 77 1.61 6.80 11.56
N GLY A 78 2.66 7.39 12.10
CA GLY A 78 2.65 7.92 13.46
C GLY A 78 1.78 9.17 13.54
N ARG A 79 0.66 9.10 14.27
CA ARG A 79 0.20 10.24 15.04
C ARG A 79 0.89 10.11 16.39
N GLY A 80 1.97 10.86 16.63
CA GLY A 80 2.57 11.02 17.97
C GLY A 80 3.21 9.76 18.53
#